data_AF-A0A2D4PH99-F1
#
_entry.id   AF-A0A2D4PH99-F1
#
_cell.length_a   1.000
_cell.length_b   1.000
_cell.length_c   1.000
_cell.angle_alpha   90.00
_cell.angle_beta   90.00
_cell.angle_gamma   90.00
#
_symmetry.space_group_name_H-M   'P 1'
#
loop_
_entity.id
_entity.type
_entity.pdbx_description
1 polymer ?
#
loop_
_entity_poly.entity_id
_entity_poly.type
_entity_poly.pdbx_seq_one_letter_code
_entity_poly.pdbx_strand_id
1 'polypeptide(L)'
;CYTIETQISIEKQNPIKGTIKGCQDDKGDVCNERVVFISSENAFYLLSNATCCKDKDQCNENITAQLPGFSEVNKTFSSKKLVCPSCFASKNKTCEGKRMYCKKDQDKCFTISGTVTKGSNKAQDFAAKGCAASSIILKSNTTLMFGD
;
A
#
# COMPACT_ATOMS: atom_id res chain seq x y z
N CYS A 1 -8.70 19.23 0.74
CA CYS A 1 -7.94 18.49 -0.29
C CYS A 1 -6.99 17.50 0.37
N TYR A 2 -6.54 16.49 -0.38
CA TYR A 2 -5.54 15.51 0.07
C TYR A 2 -4.43 15.32 -0.96
N THR A 3 -3.24 14.94 -0.47
CA THR A 3 -2.16 14.33 -1.24
C THR A 3 -1.83 12.99 -0.59
N ILE A 4 -1.81 11.92 -1.37
CA ILE A 4 -1.33 10.61 -0.97
C ILE A 4 -0.06 10.33 -1.74
N GLU A 5 1.03 10.07 -1.02
CA GLU A 5 2.20 9.43 -1.63
C GLU A 5 2.08 7.93 -1.44
N THR A 6 2.42 7.19 -2.49
CA THR A 6 2.36 5.74 -2.51
C THR A 6 3.66 5.18 -3.07
N GLN A 7 4.08 4.03 -2.56
CA GLN A 7 5.26 3.32 -3.01
C GLN A 7 4.98 1.83 -3.03
N ILE A 8 5.20 1.21 -4.18
CA ILE A 8 5.04 -0.22 -4.38
C ILE A 8 6.36 -0.84 -4.80
N SER A 9 6.66 -2.02 -4.27
CA SER A 9 7.76 -2.86 -4.75
C SER A 9 7.26 -4.28 -4.92
N ILE A 10 7.67 -4.88 -6.04
CA ILE A 10 7.33 -6.24 -6.44
C ILE A 10 8.64 -6.96 -6.71
N GLU A 11 8.82 -8.16 -6.15
CA GLU A 11 9.93 -9.08 -6.42
C GLU A 11 11.32 -8.44 -6.35
N LYS A 12 11.58 -7.61 -5.33
CA LYS A 12 12.86 -6.89 -5.11
C LYS A 12 13.24 -5.91 -6.23
N GLN A 13 12.31 -5.55 -7.12
CA GLN A 13 12.53 -4.47 -8.07
C GLN A 13 12.61 -3.12 -7.34
N ASN A 14 13.28 -2.16 -7.99
CA ASN A 14 13.29 -0.78 -7.53
C ASN A 14 11.85 -0.32 -7.26
N PRO A 15 11.58 0.23 -6.07
CA PRO A 15 10.24 0.69 -5.75
C PRO A 15 9.78 1.76 -6.72
N ILE A 16 8.52 1.64 -7.15
CA ILE A 16 7.85 2.63 -7.96
C ILE A 16 7.04 3.52 -7.02
N LYS A 17 7.12 4.82 -7.21
CA LYS A 17 6.36 5.81 -6.44
C LYS A 17 5.22 6.37 -7.28
N GLY A 18 4.16 6.80 -6.61
CA GLY A 18 3.03 7.47 -7.24
C GLY A 18 2.43 8.48 -6.29
N THR A 19 2.01 9.62 -6.83
CA THR A 19 1.35 10.69 -6.09
C THR A 19 -0.10 10.79 -6.53
N ILE A 20 -1.03 10.75 -5.57
CA ILE A 20 -2.46 10.91 -5.83
C ILE A 20 -2.93 12.18 -5.13
N LYS A 21 -3.53 13.10 -5.88
CA LYS A 21 -4.11 14.34 -5.33
C LYS A 21 -5.61 14.36 -5.60
N GLY A 22 -6.37 14.88 -4.65
CA GLY A 22 -7.82 14.97 -4.82
C GLY A 22 -8.51 15.81 -3.76
N CYS A 23 -9.84 15.81 -3.87
CA CYS A 23 -10.74 16.40 -2.90
C CYS A 23 -11.46 15.29 -2.15
N GLN A 24 -11.63 15.47 -0.85
CA GLN A 24 -12.55 14.67 -0.04
C GLN A 24 -13.60 15.60 0.55
N ASP A 25 -14.79 15.08 0.81
CA ASP A 25 -15.81 15.75 1.60
C ASP A 25 -15.57 15.56 3.12
N ASP A 26 -16.43 16.17 3.93
CA ASP A 26 -16.34 16.10 5.41
C ASP A 26 -16.61 14.69 5.97
N LYS A 27 -17.13 13.78 5.14
CA LYS A 27 -17.39 12.38 5.49
C LYS A 27 -16.26 11.45 5.01
N GLY A 28 -15.23 12.01 4.36
CA GLY A 28 -14.11 11.26 3.82
C GLY A 28 -13.10 10.84 4.88
N ASP A 29 -12.66 9.58 4.80
CA ASP A 29 -11.69 9.00 5.73
C ASP A 29 -10.23 9.13 5.28
N VAL A 30 -9.95 9.58 4.05
CA VAL A 30 -8.60 9.64 3.47
C VAL A 30 -7.62 10.44 4.34
N CYS A 31 -8.08 11.53 4.95
CA CYS A 31 -7.26 12.34 5.85
C CYS A 31 -7.00 11.72 7.23
N ASN A 32 -7.82 10.75 7.62
CA ASN A 32 -7.67 9.98 8.85
C ASN A 32 -6.94 8.65 8.60
N GLU A 33 -6.82 8.25 7.34
CA GLU A 33 -6.05 7.09 6.91
C GLU A 33 -4.55 7.35 7.13
N ARG A 34 -4.00 6.65 8.12
CA ARG A 34 -2.56 6.64 8.41
C ARG A 34 -1.79 5.76 7.43
N VAL A 35 -0.46 5.77 7.59
CA VAL A 35 0.49 4.95 6.83
C VAL A 35 -0.04 3.54 6.55
N VAL A 36 -0.36 3.29 5.29
CA VAL A 36 -0.72 1.97 4.77
C VAL A 36 0.58 1.21 4.61
N PHE A 37 0.78 0.14 5.37
CA PHE A 37 1.92 -0.76 5.17
C PHE A 37 1.45 -2.20 5.00
N ILE A 38 1.49 -2.65 3.76
CA ILE A 38 1.16 -4.00 3.33
C ILE A 38 2.48 -4.70 2.99
N SER A 39 2.73 -5.89 3.53
CA SER A 39 3.94 -6.65 3.20
C SER A 39 3.71 -8.15 3.15
N SER A 40 4.33 -8.80 2.16
CA SER A 40 4.48 -10.25 2.06
C SER A 40 5.97 -10.58 2.09
N GLU A 41 6.49 -10.94 3.27
CA GLU A 41 7.92 -11.17 3.58
C GLU A 41 8.89 -10.21 2.87
N ASN A 42 9.32 -10.54 1.64
CA ASN A 42 10.25 -9.77 0.81
C ASN A 42 9.84 -9.67 -0.67
N ALA A 43 8.64 -10.16 -1.03
CA ALA A 43 8.19 -10.25 -2.42
C ALA A 43 7.26 -9.11 -2.83
N PHE A 44 6.58 -8.50 -1.85
CA PHE A 44 5.66 -7.40 -2.09
C PHE A 44 5.66 -6.47 -0.90
N TYR A 45 5.73 -5.17 -1.16
CA TYR A 45 5.22 -4.19 -0.21
C TYR A 45 4.49 -3.06 -0.91
N LEU A 46 3.47 -2.54 -0.24
CA LEU A 46 2.82 -1.29 -0.55
C LEU A 46 2.91 -0.41 0.68
N LEU A 47 3.48 0.77 0.49
CA LEU A 47 3.52 1.83 1.46
C LEU A 47 2.70 3.01 0.93
N SER A 48 1.87 3.63 1.75
CA SER A 48 1.17 4.85 1.38
C SER A 48 1.00 5.75 2.59
N ASN A 49 1.05 7.07 2.39
CA ASN A 49 0.81 8.05 3.44
C ASN A 49 0.01 9.24 2.88
N ALA A 50 -0.99 9.70 3.63
CA ALA A 50 -1.84 10.81 3.24
C ALA A 50 -1.52 12.07 4.06
N THR A 51 -1.49 13.22 3.39
CA THR A 51 -1.45 14.55 4.01
C THR A 51 -2.64 15.35 3.52
N CYS A 52 -3.30 16.07 4.43
CA CYS A 52 -4.48 16.85 4.11
C CYS A 52 -4.35 18.31 4.50
N CYS A 53 -5.07 19.14 3.75
CA CYS A 53 -5.15 20.58 3.94
C CYS A 53 -6.59 21.04 3.65
N LYS A 54 -6.98 22.15 4.28
CA LYS A 54 -8.34 22.71 4.21
C LYS A 54 -8.37 24.24 4.26
N ASP A 55 -7.20 24.87 4.22
CA ASP A 55 -6.99 26.30 4.41
C ASP A 55 -7.41 27.14 3.19
N LYS A 56 -7.35 26.56 1.98
CA LYS A 56 -7.77 27.20 0.73
C LYS A 56 -7.96 26.18 -0.39
N ASP A 57 -8.59 26.61 -1.47
CA ASP A 57 -8.60 25.88 -2.73
C ASP A 57 -7.16 25.61 -3.21
N GLN A 58 -6.95 24.42 -3.78
CA GLN A 58 -5.64 23.96 -4.26
C GLN A 58 -4.53 23.98 -3.19
N CYS A 59 -4.86 23.94 -1.90
CA CYS A 59 -3.87 23.89 -0.82
C CYS A 59 -2.87 22.71 -0.93
N ASN A 60 -3.21 21.66 -1.69
CA ASN A 60 -2.39 20.47 -1.92
C ASN A 60 -1.48 20.56 -3.15
N GLU A 61 -1.41 21.71 -3.83
CA GLU A 61 -0.56 21.92 -4.99
C GLU A 61 0.92 21.63 -4.69
N ASN A 62 1.42 22.13 -3.56
CA ASN A 62 2.83 22.00 -3.15
C ASN A 62 3.04 21.09 -1.94
N ILE A 63 2.05 20.25 -1.62
CA ILE A 63 2.15 19.25 -0.55
C ILE A 63 2.60 17.93 -1.12
N THR A 64 3.66 17.36 -0.53
CA THR A 64 4.13 16.00 -0.73
C THR A 64 4.11 15.29 0.62
N ALA A 65 3.43 14.15 0.73
CA ALA A 65 3.45 13.36 1.96
C ALA A 65 4.81 12.67 2.10
N GLN A 66 5.43 12.69 3.29
CA GLN A 66 6.65 11.91 3.48
C GLN A 66 6.29 10.43 3.64
N LEU A 67 6.84 9.60 2.76
CA LEU A 67 6.81 8.15 2.92
C LEU A 67 7.95 7.73 3.84
N PRO A 68 7.69 6.97 4.92
CA PRO A 68 8.78 6.39 5.71
C PRO A 68 9.64 5.46 4.85
N GLY A 69 10.93 5.38 5.14
CA GLY A 69 11.82 4.50 4.40
C GLY A 69 11.41 3.03 4.59
N PHE A 70 11.56 2.18 3.56
CA PHE A 70 11.29 0.73 3.69
C PHE A 70 12.06 0.12 4.88
N SER A 71 13.30 0.54 5.10
CA SER A 71 14.12 0.10 6.25
C SER A 71 13.48 0.47 7.60
N GLU A 72 12.83 1.62 7.70
CA GLU A 72 12.20 2.11 8.93
C GLU A 72 10.97 1.27 9.27
N VAL A 73 10.08 1.05 8.29
CA VAL A 73 8.89 0.18 8.46
C VAL A 73 9.24 -1.31 8.50
N ASN A 74 10.45 -1.68 8.10
CA ASN A 74 10.94 -3.06 8.20
C ASN A 74 11.63 -3.38 9.53
N LYS A 75 12.17 -2.38 10.21
CA LYS A 75 12.79 -2.52 11.54
C LYS A 75 11.79 -2.70 12.68
N THR A 76 10.50 -2.46 12.45
CA THR A 76 9.49 -2.66 13.49
C THR A 76 9.46 -4.13 13.92
N PHE A 77 9.87 -4.39 15.17
CA PHE A 77 9.95 -5.74 15.74
C PHE A 77 8.64 -6.51 15.54
N SER A 78 8.74 -7.79 15.19
CA SER A 78 7.60 -8.69 15.10
C SER A 78 6.85 -8.72 16.42
N SER A 79 5.53 -8.49 16.42
CA SER A 79 4.74 -8.53 17.65
C SER A 79 4.55 -9.94 18.17
N LYS A 80 4.84 -10.98 17.36
CA LYS A 80 4.45 -12.39 17.57
C LYS A 80 2.94 -12.63 17.81
N LYS A 81 2.11 -11.58 17.84
CA LYS A 81 0.69 -11.64 18.21
C LYS A 81 -0.22 -12.05 17.07
N LEU A 82 0.15 -11.72 15.83
CA LEU A 82 -0.64 -12.03 14.63
C LEU A 82 0.22 -12.80 13.63
N VAL A 83 -0.38 -13.85 13.06
CA VAL A 83 0.23 -14.71 12.05
C VAL A 83 -0.68 -14.73 10.83
N CYS A 84 -0.17 -14.31 9.68
CA CYS A 84 -0.93 -14.24 8.43
C CYS A 84 -0.31 -15.14 7.35
N PRO A 85 -1.12 -15.67 6.41
CA PRO A 85 -0.59 -16.22 5.16
C PRO A 85 0.23 -15.16 4.43
N SER A 86 1.38 -15.53 3.90
CA SER A 86 2.27 -14.66 3.14
C SER A 86 2.58 -15.29 1.80
N CYS A 87 2.21 -14.61 0.72
CA CYS A 87 2.57 -15.03 -0.62
C CYS A 87 2.52 -13.86 -1.60
N PHE A 88 3.26 -14.02 -2.69
CA PHE A 88 3.14 -13.20 -3.89
C PHE A 88 3.22 -14.14 -5.10
N ALA A 89 2.35 -13.95 -6.08
CA ALA A 89 2.43 -14.63 -7.36
C ALA A 89 2.20 -13.65 -8.50
N SER A 90 3.08 -13.73 -9.50
CA SER A 90 2.93 -13.06 -10.78
C SER A 90 2.25 -14.01 -11.79
N LYS A 91 1.44 -13.45 -12.70
CA LYS A 91 0.66 -14.16 -13.73
C LYS A 91 -0.31 -15.21 -13.14
N ASN A 92 -0.77 -15.00 -11.92
CA ASN A 92 -1.73 -15.86 -11.25
C ASN A 92 -2.64 -15.03 -10.34
N LYS A 93 -3.93 -15.38 -10.28
CA LYS A 93 -4.94 -14.73 -9.42
C LYS A 93 -4.99 -15.29 -8.00
N THR A 94 -4.25 -16.37 -7.74
CA THR A 94 -4.16 -16.99 -6.44
C THR A 94 -2.70 -17.27 -6.09
N CYS A 95 -2.40 -17.25 -4.80
CA CYS A 95 -1.13 -17.72 -4.29
C CYS A 95 -1.33 -18.43 -2.96
N GLU A 96 -0.57 -19.51 -2.76
CA GLU A 96 -0.46 -20.19 -1.48
C GLU A 96 0.98 -20.05 -1.00
N GLY A 97 1.15 -19.74 0.28
CA GLY A 97 2.46 -19.49 0.84
C GLY A 97 2.52 -19.72 2.34
N LYS A 98 3.71 -19.50 2.89
CA LYS A 98 4.00 -19.77 4.30
C LYS A 98 3.32 -18.74 5.19
N ARG A 99 3.19 -19.09 6.46
CA ARG A 99 2.73 -18.15 7.48
C ARG A 99 3.88 -17.24 7.92
N MET A 100 3.62 -15.95 8.02
CA MET A 100 4.56 -14.96 8.56
C MET A 100 4.00 -14.34 9.85
N TYR A 101 4.88 -13.95 10.77
CA TYR A 101 4.48 -13.13 11.90
C TYR A 101 4.39 -11.67 11.48
N CYS A 102 3.29 -11.01 11.83
CA CYS A 102 3.12 -9.60 11.57
C CYS A 102 3.98 -8.73 12.48
N LYS A 103 4.28 -7.52 11.99
CA LYS A 103 5.00 -6.50 12.75
C LYS A 103 4.11 -5.87 13.80
N LYS A 104 4.71 -5.11 14.73
CA LYS A 104 3.99 -4.42 15.81
C LYS A 104 2.79 -3.60 15.34
N ASP A 105 2.94 -2.89 14.22
CA ASP A 105 1.93 -1.96 13.72
C ASP A 105 1.01 -2.60 12.66
N GLN A 106 1.10 -3.92 12.47
CA GLN A 106 0.26 -4.68 11.56
C GLN A 106 -0.65 -5.62 12.35
N ASP A 107 -1.93 -5.30 12.43
CA ASP A 107 -2.95 -5.97 13.23
C ASP A 107 -4.04 -6.65 12.39
N LYS A 108 -3.87 -6.68 11.05
CA LYS A 108 -4.77 -7.38 10.12
C LYS A 108 -4.00 -8.25 9.12
N CYS A 109 -4.67 -9.29 8.64
CA CYS A 109 -4.25 -10.02 7.44
C CYS A 109 -4.95 -9.47 6.20
N PHE A 110 -4.25 -9.41 5.07
CA PHE A 110 -4.85 -9.06 3.79
C PHE A 110 -4.75 -10.21 2.79
N THR A 111 -5.67 -10.22 1.84
CA THR A 111 -5.60 -11.00 0.60
C THR A 111 -6.04 -10.08 -0.53
N ILE A 112 -5.18 -9.90 -1.53
CA ILE A 112 -5.48 -9.11 -2.73
C ILE A 112 -5.17 -9.93 -3.97
N SER A 113 -5.97 -9.71 -5.01
CA SER A 113 -5.72 -10.23 -6.35
C SER A 113 -6.20 -9.20 -7.36
N GLY A 114 -5.54 -9.08 -8.49
CA GLY A 114 -5.92 -8.13 -9.52
C GLY A 114 -5.02 -8.23 -10.73
N THR A 115 -4.97 -7.16 -11.51
CA THR A 115 -4.08 -7.03 -12.65
C THR A 115 -3.11 -5.87 -12.45
N VAL A 116 -1.88 -6.04 -12.95
CA VAL A 116 -0.86 -5.00 -13.01
C VAL A 116 -0.52 -4.71 -14.46
N THR A 117 -0.51 -3.43 -14.81
CA THR A 117 -0.12 -2.94 -16.15
C THR A 117 1.12 -2.07 -15.99
N LYS A 118 2.16 -2.32 -16.79
CA LYS A 118 3.41 -1.55 -16.77
C LYS A 118 3.64 -0.90 -18.13
N GLY A 119 3.39 0.40 -18.25
CA GLY A 119 3.42 1.10 -19.54
C GLY A 119 2.42 0.51 -20.54
N SER A 120 2.85 0.30 -21.78
CA SER A 120 2.05 -0.31 -22.85
C SER A 120 2.03 -1.85 -22.84
N ASN A 121 2.62 -2.49 -21.82
CA ASN A 121 2.59 -3.94 -21.70
C ASN A 121 1.17 -4.43 -21.40
N LYS A 122 0.86 -5.66 -21.84
CA LYS A 122 -0.40 -6.33 -21.46
C LYS A 122 -0.51 -6.44 -19.94
N ALA A 123 -1.72 -6.22 -19.44
CA ALA A 123 -2.06 -6.44 -18.04
C ALA A 123 -1.73 -7.89 -17.63
N GLN A 124 -1.09 -8.07 -16.48
CA GLN A 124 -0.74 -9.37 -15.92
C GLN A 124 -1.47 -9.58 -14.60
N ASP A 125 -2.03 -10.77 -14.40
CA ASP A 125 -2.64 -11.11 -13.12
C ASP A 125 -1.59 -11.13 -12.00
N PHE A 126 -1.99 -10.76 -10.79
CA PHE A 126 -1.20 -10.96 -9.59
C PHE A 126 -2.08 -11.33 -8.40
N ALA A 127 -1.45 -11.95 -7.40
CA ALA A 127 -2.05 -12.21 -6.10
C ALA A 127 -1.02 -11.96 -5.00
N ALA A 128 -1.49 -11.44 -3.86
CA ALA A 128 -0.67 -11.27 -2.67
C ALA A 128 -1.48 -11.50 -1.39
N LYS A 129 -0.83 -12.10 -0.39
CA LYS A 129 -1.33 -12.27 0.98
C LYS A 129 -0.26 -11.80 1.97
N GLY A 130 -0.65 -11.28 3.12
CA GLY A 130 0.30 -10.88 4.15
C GLY A 130 -0.31 -10.07 5.28
N CYS A 131 0.51 -9.20 5.88
CA CYS A 131 0.14 -8.36 7.03
C CYS A 131 -0.15 -6.92 6.62
N ALA A 132 -1.10 -6.28 7.31
CA ALA A 132 -1.59 -4.93 7.08
C ALA A 132 -1.84 -4.19 8.40
N ALA A 133 -1.63 -2.87 8.40
CA ALA A 133 -2.09 -1.98 9.46
C ALA A 133 -3.61 -1.75 9.38
N SER A 134 -4.26 -1.41 10.51
CA SER A 134 -5.72 -1.28 10.59
C SER A 134 -6.30 -0.12 9.79
N SER A 135 -5.49 0.88 9.45
CA SER A 135 -5.85 2.06 8.65
C SER A 135 -5.99 1.79 7.14
N ILE A 136 -5.83 0.55 6.69
CA ILE A 136 -5.87 0.21 5.26
C ILE A 136 -7.31 0.02 4.80
N ILE A 137 -7.75 0.87 3.86
CA ILE A 137 -9.00 0.70 3.10
C ILE A 137 -8.67 0.61 1.61
N LEU A 138 -8.25 -0.57 1.15
CA LEU A 138 -8.31 -0.90 -0.28
C LEU A 138 -9.68 -1.51 -0.55
N LYS A 139 -10.55 -0.77 -1.24
CA LYS A 139 -11.87 -1.27 -1.63
C LYS A 139 -11.73 -2.21 -2.83
N SER A 140 -12.71 -3.08 -3.02
CA SER A 140 -12.80 -3.86 -4.26
C SER A 140 -12.85 -2.92 -5.45
N ASN A 141 -12.17 -3.29 -6.54
CA ASN A 141 -12.04 -2.49 -7.77
C ASN A 141 -11.30 -1.15 -7.60
N THR A 142 -10.49 -0.98 -6.55
CA THR A 142 -9.56 0.15 -6.48
C THR A 142 -8.47 0.02 -7.55
N THR A 143 -8.38 1.00 -8.44
CA THR A 143 -7.25 1.16 -9.37
C THR A 143 -6.16 1.95 -8.68
N LEU A 144 -4.96 1.37 -8.59
CA LEU A 144 -3.75 2.06 -8.13
C LEU A 144 -2.87 2.36 -9.33
N MET A 145 -2.54 3.63 -9.55
CA MET A 145 -1.66 4.08 -10.63
C MET A 145 -0.35 4.58 -10.02
N PHE A 146 0.77 4.15 -10.58
CA PHE A 146 2.12 4.50 -10.14
C PHE A 146 2.95 4.89 -11.37
N GLY A 147 3.78 5.93 -11.24
CA GLY A 147 4.49 6.55 -12.37
C GLY A 147 3.61 7.47 -13.21
N ASP A 148 4.24 8.13 -14.19
CA ASP A 148 3.60 8.93 -15.24
C ASP A 148 3.20 8.07 -16.45
#